data_AF-A0A7W4DVW1-F1
#
_entry.id   AF-A0A7W4DVW1-F1
#
_cell.length_a   1.000
_cell.length_b   1.000
_cell.length_c   1.000
_cell.angle_alpha   90.00
_cell.angle_beta   90.00
_cell.angle_gamma   90.00
#
_symmetry.space_group_name_H-M   'P 1'
#
loop_
_entity.id
_entity.type
_entity.pdbx_description
1 polymer ?
#
loop_
_entity_poly.entity_id
_entity_poly.type
_entity_poly.pdbx_seq_one_letter_code
_entity_poly.pdbx_strand_id
1 'polypeptide(L)'
;MVTIAFATKISNAALENSIRWERSNAKLRIALDRNSIDYFLYKATPMGAQFDLSQHFASHLGYSVEIIPVDSQQQGVDAAQNGRADFYATSSNLPKHSTPNLLSLSMFPSKHAPDAAYPTAISTWLFSPARSYLYAQATEWFESRTSEKLRKTFIGKAKIFEHLRNQTAVPKNKKNYSLSSYDSLIKEAAAPTRWDWQW
;
A
#
# COMPACT_ATOMS: atom_id res chain seq x y z
N MET A 1 53.11 38.61 -17.16
CA MET A 1 53.06 37.17 -17.49
C MET A 1 51.78 36.57 -16.92
N VAL A 2 50.88 36.24 -17.84
CA VAL A 2 49.80 35.23 -17.86
C VAL A 2 49.06 34.91 -16.55
N THR A 3 47.89 35.54 -16.42
CA THR A 3 46.72 35.05 -15.66
C THR A 3 46.21 33.74 -16.28
N ILE A 4 46.06 32.68 -15.50
CA ILE A 4 45.26 31.51 -15.91
C ILE A 4 44.04 31.43 -15.00
N ALA A 5 42.91 31.87 -15.54
CA ALA A 5 41.59 31.55 -15.03
C ALA A 5 41.22 30.14 -15.49
N PHE A 6 40.83 29.27 -14.56
CA PHE A 6 40.03 28.09 -14.89
C PHE A 6 38.70 28.20 -14.13
N ALA A 7 37.72 28.78 -14.82
CA ALA A 7 36.33 28.61 -14.46
C ALA A 7 35.91 27.18 -14.86
N THR A 8 35.44 26.39 -13.91
CA THR A 8 34.44 25.37 -14.22
C THR A 8 33.28 25.55 -13.26
N LYS A 9 32.23 26.14 -13.80
CA LYS A 9 30.90 26.25 -13.20
C LYS A 9 30.32 24.84 -13.15
N ILE A 10 30.71 24.05 -12.15
CA ILE A 10 29.98 22.83 -11.81
C ILE A 10 28.57 23.30 -11.44
N SER A 11 27.56 22.86 -12.17
CA SER A 11 26.18 23.21 -11.84
C SER A 11 25.88 22.71 -10.42
N ASN A 12 25.26 23.56 -9.60
CA ASN A 12 24.87 23.18 -8.23
C ASN A 12 24.05 21.87 -8.22
N ALA A 13 23.29 21.59 -9.29
CA ALA A 13 22.55 20.33 -9.46
C ALA A 13 23.43 19.06 -9.56
N ALA A 14 24.62 19.16 -10.17
CA ALA A 14 25.55 18.02 -10.26
C ALA A 14 26.25 17.76 -8.91
N LEU A 15 26.58 18.83 -8.19
CA LEU A 15 27.13 18.78 -6.83
C LEU A 15 26.09 18.26 -5.82
N GLU A 16 24.83 18.71 -5.90
CA GLU A 16 23.70 18.22 -5.10
C GLU A 16 23.41 16.73 -5.32
N ASN A 17 23.55 16.24 -6.56
CA ASN A 17 23.40 14.80 -6.86
C ASN A 17 24.58 13.96 -6.37
N SER A 18 25.80 14.52 -6.39
CA SER A 18 27.00 13.83 -5.88
C SER A 18 27.07 13.75 -4.35
N ILE A 19 26.37 14.64 -3.62
CA ILE A 19 26.29 14.61 -2.14
C ILE A 19 25.17 13.68 -1.64
N ARG A 20 24.23 13.27 -2.52
CA ARG A 20 23.06 12.46 -2.12
C ARG A 20 23.38 11.01 -1.74
N TRP A 21 24.44 10.40 -2.27
CA TRP A 21 24.71 8.97 -2.05
C TRP A 21 25.39 8.66 -0.70
N GLU A 22 26.15 9.61 -0.12
CA GLU A 22 26.83 9.43 1.18
C GLU A 22 25.92 9.63 2.42
N ARG A 23 24.67 10.08 2.25
CA ARG A 23 23.70 10.27 3.36
C ARG A 23 22.62 9.17 3.48
N SER A 24 22.80 8.04 2.80
CA SER A 24 21.76 7.05 2.45
C SER A 24 21.25 6.18 3.61
N ASN A 25 20.82 6.78 4.72
CA ASN A 25 19.89 6.17 5.68
C ASN A 25 18.45 6.72 5.52
N ALA A 26 18.17 7.45 4.44
CA ALA A 26 16.85 8.01 4.21
C ALA A 26 15.83 6.88 3.99
N LYS A 27 14.83 6.83 4.86
CA LYS A 27 13.74 5.86 4.87
C LYS A 27 12.45 6.53 4.39
N LEU A 28 11.75 5.87 3.48
CA LEU A 28 10.39 6.20 3.10
C LEU A 28 9.45 5.39 4.00
N ARG A 29 8.67 6.08 4.83
CA ARG A 29 7.74 5.45 5.79
C ARG A 29 6.40 5.21 5.11
N ILE A 30 5.94 3.96 5.13
CA ILE A 30 4.78 3.55 4.33
C ILE A 30 3.80 2.84 5.23
N ALA A 31 2.60 3.39 5.36
CA ALA A 31 1.51 2.71 6.06
C ALA A 31 0.91 1.65 5.13
N LEU A 32 0.81 0.41 5.60
CA LEU A 32 0.26 -0.73 4.83
C LEU A 32 -0.72 -1.53 5.68
N ASP A 33 -1.86 -1.88 5.08
CA ASP A 33 -2.81 -2.78 5.72
C ASP A 33 -2.18 -4.15 5.96
N ARG A 34 -2.23 -4.62 7.21
CA ARG A 34 -1.79 -5.96 7.57
C ARG A 34 -2.84 -6.98 7.14
N ASN A 35 -2.77 -7.43 5.89
CA ASN A 35 -3.70 -8.39 5.32
C ASN A 35 -3.02 -9.29 4.26
N SER A 36 -3.75 -10.28 3.74
CA SER A 36 -3.23 -11.26 2.78
C SER A 36 -2.94 -10.72 1.37
N ILE A 37 -3.19 -9.44 1.11
CA ILE A 37 -2.99 -8.78 -0.18
C ILE A 37 -1.90 -7.72 -0.08
N ASP A 38 -1.97 -6.83 0.90
CA ASP A 38 -1.21 -5.58 0.94
C ASP A 38 0.16 -5.76 1.61
N TYR A 39 0.17 -6.32 2.82
CA TYR A 39 1.38 -6.63 3.59
C TYR A 39 1.15 -7.78 4.59
N PHE A 40 1.96 -8.83 4.49
CA PHE A 40 1.98 -9.97 5.41
C PHE A 40 3.37 -10.59 5.50
N LEU A 41 3.59 -11.41 6.53
CA LEU A 41 4.81 -12.20 6.67
C LEU A 41 4.53 -13.65 6.24
N TYR A 42 5.34 -14.17 5.32
CA TYR A 42 5.35 -15.58 4.95
C TYR A 42 6.72 -16.17 5.27
N LYS A 43 6.76 -17.14 6.19
CA LYS A 43 8.02 -17.72 6.69
C LYS A 43 9.03 -16.65 7.13
N ALA A 44 8.55 -15.66 7.89
CA ALA A 44 9.31 -14.48 8.34
C ALA A 44 9.80 -13.54 7.23
N THR A 45 9.39 -13.74 5.97
CA THR A 45 9.70 -12.85 4.86
C THR A 45 8.53 -11.90 4.58
N PRO A 46 8.75 -10.57 4.51
CA PRO A 46 7.70 -9.62 4.14
C PRO A 46 7.30 -9.80 2.68
N MET A 47 5.98 -9.86 2.45
CA MET A 47 5.37 -10.02 1.14
C MET A 47 4.10 -9.16 1.05
N GLY A 48 3.68 -8.88 -0.18
CA GLY A 48 2.40 -8.23 -0.45
C GLY A 48 2.43 -7.41 -1.73
N ALA A 49 1.28 -7.24 -2.37
CA ALA A 49 1.17 -6.46 -3.59
C ALA A 49 1.49 -4.97 -3.36
N GLN A 50 0.94 -4.36 -2.30
CA GLN A 50 1.29 -2.97 -1.99
C GLN A 50 2.73 -2.86 -1.50
N PHE A 51 3.18 -3.81 -0.68
CA PHE A 51 4.56 -3.85 -0.22
C PHE A 51 5.57 -3.85 -1.38
N ASP A 52 5.44 -4.80 -2.31
CA ASP A 52 6.31 -4.92 -3.48
C ASP A 52 6.26 -3.62 -4.33
N LEU A 53 5.07 -3.05 -4.54
CA LEU A 53 4.89 -1.82 -5.33
C LEU A 53 5.57 -0.61 -4.68
N SER A 54 5.33 -0.45 -3.38
CA SER A 54 5.94 0.59 -2.55
C SER A 54 7.46 0.46 -2.48
N GLN A 55 7.99 -0.77 -2.45
CA GLN A 55 9.43 -1.02 -2.49
C GLN A 55 10.07 -0.61 -3.82
N HIS A 56 9.41 -0.89 -4.94
CA HIS A 56 9.89 -0.44 -6.24
C HIS A 56 9.90 1.08 -6.37
N PHE A 57 8.88 1.76 -5.85
CA PHE A 57 8.82 3.22 -5.83
C PHE A 57 9.92 3.82 -4.93
N ALA A 58 10.09 3.31 -3.72
CA ALA A 58 11.16 3.76 -2.82
C ALA A 58 12.54 3.57 -3.46
N SER A 59 12.78 2.43 -4.11
CA SER A 59 14.03 2.14 -4.82
C SER A 59 14.25 3.10 -5.99
N HIS A 60 13.19 3.46 -6.74
CA HIS A 60 13.27 4.45 -7.81
C HIS A 60 13.70 5.82 -7.29
N LEU A 61 13.27 6.19 -6.09
CA LEU A 61 13.64 7.44 -5.43
C LEU A 61 15.00 7.37 -4.68
N GLY A 62 15.62 6.19 -4.60
CA GLY A 62 16.86 5.97 -3.83
C GLY A 62 16.67 5.88 -2.32
N TYR A 63 15.48 5.54 -1.84
CA TYR A 63 15.16 5.37 -0.42
C TYR A 63 15.08 3.89 -0.02
N SER A 64 15.43 3.63 1.24
CA SER A 64 15.03 2.38 1.90
C SER A 64 13.59 2.47 2.39
N VAL A 65 12.94 1.33 2.62
CA VAL A 65 11.53 1.30 3.08
C VAL A 65 11.45 1.07 4.58
N GLU A 66 10.60 1.83 5.25
CA GLU A 66 10.14 1.57 6.61
C GLU A 66 8.64 1.31 6.60
N ILE A 67 8.22 0.11 7.02
CA ILE A 67 6.81 -0.26 7.03
C ILE A 67 6.17 0.09 8.36
N ILE A 68 5.05 0.79 8.30
CA ILE A 68 4.14 1.05 9.41
C ILE A 68 2.91 0.16 9.17
N PRO A 69 2.87 -1.06 9.72
CA PRO A 69 1.71 -1.91 9.55
C PRO A 69 0.52 -1.30 10.29
N VAL A 70 -0.64 -1.27 9.65
CA VAL A 70 -1.89 -0.79 10.22
C VAL A 70 -2.94 -1.88 10.18
N ASP A 71 -3.81 -1.92 11.19
CA ASP A 71 -4.84 -2.94 11.34
C ASP A 71 -6.23 -2.46 10.89
N SER A 72 -6.35 -1.19 10.50
CA SER A 72 -7.58 -0.63 9.90
C SER A 72 -7.28 0.52 8.94
N GLN A 73 -8.20 0.74 8.00
CA GLN A 73 -8.12 1.87 7.06
C GLN A 73 -8.05 3.22 7.79
N GLN A 74 -8.75 3.38 8.92
CA GLN A 74 -8.70 4.59 9.73
C GLN A 74 -7.28 4.86 10.24
N GLN A 75 -6.61 3.83 10.77
CA GLN A 75 -5.22 3.96 11.22
C GLN A 75 -4.27 4.33 10.06
N GLY A 76 -4.50 3.79 8.87
CA GLY A 76 -3.74 4.13 7.67
C GLY A 76 -3.92 5.60 7.26
N VAL A 77 -5.16 6.06 7.21
CA VAL A 77 -5.52 7.47 6.95
C VAL A 77 -4.88 8.39 7.99
N ASP A 78 -5.05 8.09 9.28
CA ASP A 78 -4.48 8.87 10.39
C ASP A 78 -2.95 8.92 10.31
N ALA A 79 -2.30 7.81 9.93
CA ALA A 79 -0.85 7.74 9.79
C ALA A 79 -0.34 8.66 8.67
N ALA A 80 -1.03 8.72 7.53
CA ALA A 80 -0.70 9.62 6.45
C ALA A 80 -0.97 11.09 6.82
N GLN A 81 -2.15 11.37 7.41
CA GLN A 81 -2.57 12.71 7.81
C GLN A 81 -1.63 13.34 8.85
N ASN A 82 -1.32 12.59 9.91
CA ASN A 82 -0.52 13.08 11.03
C ASN A 82 1.00 13.03 10.79
N GLY A 83 1.43 12.70 9.58
CA GLY A 83 2.85 12.67 9.23
C GLY A 83 3.61 11.45 9.74
N ARG A 84 2.95 10.49 10.40
CA ARG A 84 3.56 9.24 10.89
C ARG A 84 4.10 8.40 9.73
N ALA A 85 3.34 8.29 8.64
CA ALA A 85 3.75 7.69 7.38
C ALA A 85 3.86 8.76 6.29
N ASP A 86 4.77 8.58 5.33
CA ASP A 86 4.92 9.46 4.16
C ASP A 86 3.76 9.29 3.17
N PHE A 87 3.23 8.07 3.07
CA PHE A 87 1.94 7.79 2.44
C PHE A 87 1.35 6.51 3.00
N TYR A 88 0.04 6.33 2.76
CA TYR A 88 -0.68 5.11 3.07
C TYR A 88 -1.05 4.39 1.77
N ALA A 89 -0.77 3.09 1.68
CA ALA A 89 -1.05 2.28 0.51
C ALA A 89 -1.98 1.12 0.86
N THR A 90 -3.07 0.99 0.11
CA THR A 90 -4.13 0.00 0.34
C THR A 90 -4.72 -0.51 -0.97
N SER A 91 -5.07 -1.79 -1.02
CA SER A 91 -5.93 -2.35 -2.08
C SER A 91 -7.42 -2.21 -1.76
N SER A 92 -7.75 -1.85 -0.52
CA SER A 92 -9.12 -1.78 -0.07
C SER A 92 -9.77 -0.48 -0.50
N ASN A 93 -11.04 -0.58 -0.85
CA ASN A 93 -11.81 0.56 -1.31
C ASN A 93 -12.01 1.56 -0.16
N LEU A 94 -11.64 2.83 -0.36
CA LEU A 94 -11.82 3.86 0.64
C LEU A 94 -13.13 4.62 0.37
N PRO A 95 -14.02 4.75 1.36
CA PRO A 95 -15.18 5.62 1.22
C PRO A 95 -14.74 7.07 0.97
N LYS A 96 -15.36 7.78 0.01
CA LYS A 96 -15.01 9.17 -0.33
C LYS A 96 -15.03 10.14 0.87
N HIS A 97 -15.81 9.84 1.91
CA HIS A 97 -15.92 10.65 3.12
C HIS A 97 -14.82 10.38 4.16
N SER A 98 -14.06 9.30 4.02
CA SER A 98 -13.02 8.89 4.98
C SER A 98 -11.65 9.55 4.71
N THR A 99 -11.54 10.38 3.67
CA THR A 99 -10.29 11.03 3.26
C THR A 99 -10.43 12.56 3.04
N PRO A 100 -11.11 13.32 3.92
CA PRO A 100 -11.18 14.77 3.73
C PRO A 100 -9.74 15.30 3.86
N ASN A 101 -9.21 15.87 2.78
CA ASN A 101 -7.89 16.50 2.68
C ASN A 101 -6.69 15.58 2.41
N LEU A 102 -6.83 14.33 1.98
CA LEU A 102 -5.70 13.54 1.45
C LEU A 102 -5.70 13.53 -0.08
N LEU A 103 -4.51 13.57 -0.68
CA LEU A 103 -4.31 13.40 -2.11
C LEU A 103 -4.34 11.90 -2.42
N SER A 104 -5.36 11.45 -3.16
CA SER A 104 -5.53 10.05 -3.54
C SER A 104 -4.97 9.79 -4.93
N LEU A 105 -4.11 8.78 -5.04
CA LEU A 105 -3.50 8.32 -6.27
C LEU A 105 -3.85 6.84 -6.47
N SER A 106 -4.67 6.55 -7.46
CA SER A 106 -4.99 5.17 -7.84
C SER A 106 -4.11 4.76 -9.02
N MET A 107 -3.46 3.60 -8.94
CA MET A 107 -2.61 3.09 -10.04
C MET A 107 -3.45 2.65 -11.25
N PHE A 108 -4.77 2.49 -11.09
CA PHE A 108 -5.71 2.13 -12.16
C PHE A 108 -7.02 2.90 -12.03
N PRO A 109 -7.05 4.20 -12.35
CA PRO A 109 -8.32 4.87 -12.49
C PRO A 109 -9.07 4.18 -13.64
N SER A 110 -10.23 3.61 -13.35
CA SER A 110 -11.11 3.10 -14.41
C SER A 110 -11.46 4.27 -15.32
N LYS A 111 -10.87 4.34 -16.52
CA LYS A 111 -11.20 5.38 -17.51
C LYS A 111 -12.67 5.30 -17.96
N HIS A 112 -13.41 4.23 -17.62
CA HIS A 112 -14.69 3.89 -18.23
C HIS A 112 -15.85 3.60 -17.27
N ALA A 113 -15.72 3.69 -15.94
CA ALA A 113 -16.87 3.53 -15.06
C ALA A 113 -16.62 4.06 -13.63
N PRO A 114 -16.98 5.33 -13.33
CA PRO A 114 -16.98 5.84 -11.96
C PRO A 114 -18.05 5.18 -11.05
N ASP A 115 -19.04 4.49 -11.65
CA ASP A 115 -20.17 3.83 -10.98
C ASP A 115 -20.15 2.30 -11.05
N ALA A 116 -19.04 1.68 -11.47
CA ALA A 116 -18.97 0.22 -11.48
C ALA A 116 -19.02 -0.33 -10.05
N ALA A 117 -19.91 -1.30 -9.82
CA ALA A 117 -20.08 -2.04 -8.56
C ALA A 117 -18.83 -2.83 -8.11
N TYR A 118 -17.73 -2.77 -8.87
CA TYR A 118 -16.44 -3.35 -8.55
C TYR A 118 -15.38 -2.23 -8.54
N PRO A 119 -14.70 -1.98 -7.41
CA PRO A 119 -13.57 -1.08 -7.44
C PRO A 119 -12.37 -1.73 -8.12
N THR A 120 -12.07 -1.25 -9.32
CA THR A 120 -10.93 -1.69 -10.13
C THR A 120 -9.58 -1.14 -9.63
N ALA A 121 -9.57 -0.34 -8.56
CA ALA A 121 -8.34 0.21 -7.99
C ALA A 121 -7.61 -0.86 -7.17
N ILE A 122 -6.71 -1.62 -7.81
CA ILE A 122 -5.89 -2.62 -7.10
C ILE A 122 -4.86 -2.00 -6.14
N SER A 123 -4.61 -0.68 -6.25
CA SER A 123 -3.80 0.08 -5.30
C SER A 123 -4.25 1.54 -5.27
N THR A 124 -4.54 2.03 -4.07
CA THR A 124 -4.81 3.44 -3.77
C THR A 124 -3.79 3.91 -2.76
N TRP A 125 -3.04 4.94 -3.13
CA TRP A 125 -2.05 5.60 -2.28
C TRP A 125 -2.59 6.95 -1.84
N LEU A 126 -2.54 7.21 -0.54
CA LEU A 126 -2.97 8.47 0.05
C LEU A 126 -1.77 9.25 0.59
N PHE A 127 -1.68 10.51 0.18
CA PHE A 127 -0.63 11.43 0.60
C PHE A 127 -1.24 12.60 1.36
N SER A 128 -0.56 13.04 2.43
CA SER A 128 -0.88 14.33 3.04
C SER A 128 -0.56 15.48 2.05
N PRO A 129 -1.35 16.57 2.01
CA PRO A 129 -1.05 17.74 1.19
C PRO A 129 0.34 18.32 1.47
N ALA A 130 0.83 18.18 2.70
CA ALA A 130 2.19 18.57 3.09
C ALA A 130 3.29 17.79 2.33
N ARG A 131 2.94 16.65 1.71
CA ARG A 131 3.82 15.80 0.90
C ARG A 131 3.38 15.72 -0.55
N SER A 132 2.77 16.78 -1.07
CA SER A 132 2.40 16.90 -2.48
C SER A 132 3.56 16.61 -3.46
N TYR A 133 4.80 16.89 -3.06
CA TYR A 133 6.00 16.54 -3.84
C TYR A 133 6.19 15.02 -4.03
N LEU A 134 5.84 14.19 -3.04
CA LEU A 134 5.87 12.73 -3.19
C LEU A 134 4.71 12.25 -4.04
N TYR A 135 3.53 12.85 -3.88
CA TYR A 135 2.38 12.56 -4.73
C TYR A 135 2.70 12.81 -6.22
N ALA A 136 3.34 13.94 -6.54
CA ALA A 136 3.75 14.28 -7.90
C ALA A 136 4.75 13.25 -8.47
N GLN A 137 5.79 12.92 -7.70
CA GLN A 137 6.77 11.89 -8.10
C GLN A 137 6.14 10.50 -8.26
N ALA A 138 5.21 10.12 -7.38
CA ALA A 138 4.48 8.86 -7.49
C ALA A 138 3.60 8.84 -8.75
N THR A 139 2.98 9.96 -9.10
CA THR A 139 2.16 10.10 -10.32
C THR A 139 3.02 9.92 -11.56
N GLU A 140 4.15 10.63 -11.65
CA GLU A 140 5.11 10.50 -12.75
C GLU A 140 5.66 9.07 -12.85
N TRP A 141 5.97 8.45 -11.71
CA TRP A 141 6.45 7.08 -11.66
C TRP A 141 5.41 6.07 -12.16
N PHE A 142 4.13 6.25 -11.79
CA PHE A 142 3.05 5.40 -12.29
C PHE A 142 2.80 5.55 -13.78
N GLU A 143 3.15 6.69 -14.39
CA GLU A 143 3.05 6.89 -15.85
C GLU A 143 4.29 6.37 -16.61
N SER A 144 5.37 6.05 -15.90
CA SER A 144 6.62 5.57 -16.51
C SER A 144 6.48 4.17 -17.13
N ARG A 145 7.33 3.83 -18.13
CA ARG A 145 7.33 2.47 -18.73
C ARG A 145 7.66 1.35 -17.73
N THR A 146 8.26 1.70 -16.59
CA THR A 146 8.64 0.76 -15.53
C THR A 146 7.42 0.25 -14.79
N SER A 147 6.46 1.13 -14.47
CA SER A 147 5.20 0.75 -13.82
C SER A 147 4.31 -0.09 -14.74
N GLU A 148 4.33 0.14 -16.07
CA GLU A 148 3.51 -0.62 -17.03
C GLU A 148 3.92 -2.10 -17.12
N LYS A 149 5.21 -2.42 -16.96
CA LYS A 149 5.66 -3.83 -16.86
C LYS A 149 5.20 -4.46 -15.57
N LEU A 150 5.28 -3.71 -14.48
CA LEU A 150 4.85 -4.13 -13.15
C LEU A 150 3.33 -4.33 -13.10
N ARG A 151 2.56 -3.54 -13.85
CA ARG A 151 1.09 -3.58 -13.92
C ARG A 151 0.54 -4.99 -14.16
N LYS A 152 1.06 -5.71 -15.16
CA LYS A 152 0.57 -7.06 -15.48
C LYS A 152 0.80 -8.04 -14.33
N THR A 153 1.98 -7.96 -13.72
CA THR A 153 2.38 -8.81 -12.59
C THR A 153 1.56 -8.50 -11.33
N PHE A 154 1.35 -7.22 -11.02
CA PHE A 154 0.57 -6.78 -9.87
C PHE A 154 -0.92 -7.10 -10.00
N ILE A 155 -1.52 -6.91 -11.17
CA ILE A 155 -2.91 -7.31 -11.42
C ILE A 155 -3.08 -8.82 -11.23
N GLY A 156 -2.15 -9.62 -11.75
CA GLY A 156 -2.16 -11.07 -11.56
C GLY A 156 -2.10 -11.46 -10.09
N LYS A 157 -1.11 -10.94 -9.35
CA LYS A 157 -0.95 -11.19 -7.91
C LYS A 157 -2.19 -10.75 -7.11
N ALA A 158 -2.65 -9.52 -7.29
CA ALA A 158 -3.78 -8.97 -6.55
C ALA A 158 -5.06 -9.79 -6.77
N LYS A 159 -5.36 -10.18 -8.02
CA LYS A 159 -6.51 -11.05 -8.33
C LYS A 159 -6.41 -12.42 -7.67
N ILE A 160 -5.21 -13.01 -7.65
CA ILE A 160 -4.98 -14.30 -6.98
C ILE A 160 -5.25 -14.15 -5.48
N PHE A 161 -4.68 -13.14 -4.82
CA PHE A 161 -4.88 -12.96 -3.38
C PHE A 161 -6.32 -12.56 -3.02
N GLU A 162 -7.01 -11.80 -3.87
CA GLU A 162 -8.44 -11.50 -3.71
C GLU A 162 -9.29 -12.77 -3.86
N HIS A 163 -8.98 -13.60 -4.85
CA HIS A 163 -9.66 -14.90 -5.02
C HIS A 163 -9.45 -15.80 -3.80
N LEU A 164 -8.22 -15.89 -3.30
CA LEU A 164 -7.92 -16.64 -2.07
C LEU A 164 -8.66 -16.07 -0.86
N ARG A 165 -8.73 -14.74 -0.71
CA ARG A 165 -9.51 -14.06 0.35
C ARG A 165 -10.97 -14.47 0.29
N ASN A 166 -11.59 -14.44 -0.89
CA ASN A 166 -13.00 -14.78 -1.07
C ASN A 166 -13.28 -16.28 -0.85
N GLN A 167 -12.34 -17.17 -1.15
CA GLN A 167 -12.46 -18.60 -0.83
C GLN A 167 -12.42 -18.86 0.68
N THR A 168 -11.59 -18.12 1.42
CA THR A 168 -11.49 -18.23 2.88
C THR A 168 -12.54 -17.42 3.63
N ALA A 169 -13.24 -16.51 2.94
CA ALA A 169 -14.30 -15.71 3.54
C ALA A 169 -15.47 -16.62 3.87
N VAL A 170 -15.67 -16.87 5.16
CA VAL A 170 -16.89 -17.51 5.65
C VAL A 170 -18.09 -16.71 5.11
N PRO A 171 -19.04 -17.36 4.41
CA PRO A 171 -20.24 -16.66 3.97
C PRO A 171 -20.96 -16.09 5.19
N LYS A 172 -21.03 -14.75 5.28
CA LYS A 172 -21.81 -14.08 6.33
C LYS A 172 -23.29 -14.43 6.12
N ASN A 173 -23.81 -15.37 6.92
CA ASN A 173 -25.19 -15.77 6.84
C ASN A 173 -26.07 -14.64 7.42
N LYS A 174 -26.65 -13.79 6.56
CA LYS A 174 -27.43 -12.62 6.98
C LYS A 174 -28.74 -12.94 7.71
N LYS A 175 -29.11 -14.21 7.89
CA LYS A 175 -30.40 -14.58 8.52
C LYS A 175 -30.30 -15.49 9.73
N ASN A 176 -29.17 -16.16 9.98
CA ASN A 176 -29.01 -17.05 11.12
C ASN A 176 -27.63 -16.86 11.74
N TYR A 177 -27.56 -16.80 13.06
CA TYR A 177 -26.35 -16.68 13.90
C TYR A 177 -25.42 -17.90 13.80
N SER A 178 -25.23 -18.46 12.60
CA SER A 178 -24.30 -19.56 12.34
C SER A 178 -22.99 -18.99 11.82
N LEU A 179 -21.91 -19.14 12.58
CA LEU A 179 -20.56 -18.67 12.23
C LEU A 179 -19.93 -19.51 11.12
N SER A 180 -20.40 -20.74 10.88
CA SER A 180 -19.86 -21.66 9.88
C SER A 180 -20.88 -22.73 9.48
N SER A 181 -20.64 -23.41 8.35
CA SER A 181 -21.36 -24.65 7.98
C SER A 181 -21.13 -25.79 8.99
N TYR A 182 -20.10 -25.68 9.83
CA TYR A 182 -19.73 -26.67 10.83
C TYR A 182 -20.29 -26.38 12.24
N ASP A 183 -21.07 -25.30 12.41
CA ASP A 183 -21.59 -24.90 13.73
C ASP A 183 -22.32 -26.02 14.46
N SER A 184 -23.08 -26.85 13.75
CA SER A 184 -23.80 -27.99 14.33
C SER A 184 -22.84 -29.02 14.94
N LEU A 185 -21.75 -29.34 14.24
CA LEU A 185 -20.74 -30.29 14.71
C LEU A 185 -19.92 -29.71 15.86
N ILE A 186 -19.61 -28.41 15.81
CA ILE A 186 -18.90 -27.71 16.88
C ILE A 186 -19.76 -27.69 18.15
N LYS A 187 -21.07 -27.41 18.04
CA LYS A 187 -22.00 -27.46 19.16
C LYS A 187 -22.12 -28.85 19.77
N GLU A 188 -22.21 -29.89 18.92
CA GLU A 188 -22.26 -31.28 19.36
C GLU A 188 -20.98 -31.70 20.09
N ALA A 189 -19.81 -31.36 19.53
CA ALA A 189 -18.52 -31.65 20.14
C ALA A 189 -18.24 -30.83 21.41
N ALA A 190 -18.77 -29.60 21.49
CA ALA A 190 -18.61 -28.73 22.64
C ALA A 190 -19.58 -29.08 23.79
N ALA A 191 -20.74 -29.68 23.51
CA ALA A 191 -21.75 -30.04 24.52
C ALA A 191 -21.23 -30.87 25.71
N PRO A 192 -20.35 -31.88 25.55
CA PRO A 192 -19.76 -32.60 26.67
C PRO A 192 -18.60 -31.84 27.34
N THR A 193 -18.13 -30.75 26.73
CA THR A 193 -17.03 -29.93 27.26
C THR A 193 -17.59 -28.74 28.03
N ARG A 194 -16.91 -28.30 29.09
CA ARG A 194 -17.22 -27.03 29.78
C ARG A 194 -16.83 -25.78 28.96
N TRP A 195 -16.56 -25.95 27.68
CA TRP A 195 -16.06 -24.89 26.82
C TRP A 195 -17.23 -24.17 26.16
N ASP A 196 -17.42 -22.91 26.53
CA ASP A 196 -18.31 -22.01 25.80
C ASP A 196 -17.56 -21.43 24.60
N TRP A 197 -18.04 -21.75 23.41
CA TRP A 197 -17.43 -21.37 22.14
C TRP A 197 -17.97 -20.02 21.64
N GLN A 198 -18.96 -19.41 22.32
CA GLN A 198 -19.50 -18.10 21.98
C GLN A 198 -18.71 -16.98 22.68
N TRP A 199 -18.14 -16.08 21.89
CA TRP A 199 -17.56 -14.80 22.31
C TRP A 199 -18.05 -13.71 21.36
#